data_AF-A0A7X2PQJ6-F1
#
_entry.id   AF-A0A7X2PQJ6-F1
#
_cell.length_a   1.000
_cell.length_b   1.000
_cell.length_c   1.000
_cell.angle_alpha   90.00
_cell.angle_beta   90.00
_cell.angle_gamma   90.00
#
_symmetry.space_group_name_H-M   'P 1'
#
loop_
_entity.id
_entity.type
_entity.pdbx_description
1 polymer ?
#
loop_
_entity_poly.entity_id
_entity_poly.type
_entity_poly.pdbx_seq_one_letter_code
_entity_poly.pdbx_strand_id
1 'polypeptide(L)'
;TILGMSLRTVAFLTFLFLPLQAQDLKINIGPAAGSVLQRDNDGRADIKIAGTAPRAALNKFVEARVINEKGDPLPGKDWQALERVKNTAWSGLLKSVPQGGPYSLEVRVAGTTSIDAIKDFYIGDLWLLAGQSNMEGVGNLADLEQPDPRIRSFDQSDRWVLAAEPLHQLVNAADRVHWRKDKEGNLKKLEGQDLEQYVANRKKGAGLGLSFAKAMLQRTGVPIGLLPCAHGGTSMDQWSPALKDKQGDSLYGATYRRFLATGGRIRGILWYQGESDASPKAVAAFPEKFEKLISAFRQDFLQPDLPFYYVQIGRHVNYTNQAEWNAVQEVQRKLESRIPKVGMVPAVDLSLDDAIHISTADHKRLALRLANQIAHDLHPDLENFRPYKRGPRPANAKLEGDIVRVLFAEVNGKLVSSGRLGGFSIHDSQGAPVPAVFRAQIDPRDGNSVILSISGKLPDGATVHYAAGRDPYANLNDELDMGAPAFGPLPIER
;
A
#
# COMPACT_ATOMS: atom_id res chain seq x y z
N THR A 1 -53.83 -74.76 32.84
CA THR A 1 -52.67 -74.04 33.40
C THR A 1 -52.48 -72.78 32.57
N ILE A 2 -53.20 -71.71 32.92
CA ILE A 2 -52.73 -70.52 33.66
C ILE A 2 -51.78 -69.68 32.78
N LEU A 3 -52.32 -68.65 32.12
CA LEU A 3 -52.21 -67.23 32.49
C LEU A 3 -50.78 -66.67 32.39
N GLY A 4 -50.52 -65.86 31.35
CA GLY A 4 -49.37 -64.96 31.24
C GLY A 4 -49.86 -63.53 31.05
N MET A 5 -49.68 -62.71 32.08
CA MET A 5 -50.15 -61.33 32.23
C MET A 5 -49.54 -60.37 31.20
N SER A 6 -50.38 -59.50 30.61
CA SER A 6 -49.95 -58.26 29.95
C SER A 6 -49.96 -57.14 30.98
N LEU A 7 -48.77 -56.64 31.37
CA LEU A 7 -48.63 -55.37 32.07
C LEU A 7 -48.58 -54.24 31.03
N ARG A 8 -49.54 -53.31 31.12
CA ARG A 8 -49.49 -52.01 30.43
C ARG A 8 -48.58 -51.08 31.24
N THR A 9 -47.44 -50.70 30.68
CA THR A 9 -46.63 -49.58 31.20
C THR A 9 -47.01 -48.31 30.45
N VAL A 10 -47.72 -47.41 31.12
CA VAL A 10 -47.98 -46.06 30.63
C VAL A 10 -46.72 -45.22 30.83
N ALA A 11 -46.04 -44.87 29.74
CA ALA A 11 -44.94 -43.92 29.77
C ALA A 11 -45.50 -42.49 29.79
N PHE A 12 -45.36 -41.80 30.92
CA PHE A 12 -45.57 -40.35 31.01
C PHE A 12 -44.41 -39.66 30.27
N LEU A 13 -44.70 -39.05 29.12
CA LEU A 13 -43.80 -38.07 28.49
C LEU A 13 -43.85 -36.77 29.31
N THR A 14 -42.87 -36.58 30.18
CA THR A 14 -42.55 -35.27 30.73
C THR A 14 -41.93 -34.42 29.63
N PHE A 15 -42.70 -33.47 29.09
CA PHE A 15 -42.14 -32.38 28.29
C PHE A 15 -41.24 -31.52 29.18
N LEU A 16 -39.93 -31.78 29.14
CA LEU A 16 -38.93 -30.82 29.59
C LEU A 16 -39.01 -29.60 28.66
N PHE A 17 -39.69 -28.56 29.11
CA PHE A 17 -39.52 -27.21 28.57
C PHE A 17 -38.09 -26.77 28.89
N LEU A 18 -37.16 -26.98 27.96
CA LEU A 18 -35.94 -26.19 27.92
C LEU A 18 -36.38 -24.73 27.73
N PRO A 19 -36.01 -23.80 28.62
CA PRO A 19 -36.28 -22.39 28.37
C PRO A 19 -35.57 -22.02 27.06
N LEU A 20 -36.32 -21.58 26.05
CA LEU A 20 -35.75 -20.87 24.91
C LEU A 20 -34.92 -19.74 25.52
N GLN A 21 -33.60 -19.80 25.42
CA GLN A 21 -32.77 -18.65 25.77
C GLN A 21 -33.27 -17.46 24.94
N ALA A 22 -33.66 -16.39 25.61
CA ALA A 22 -34.03 -15.15 24.95
C ALA A 22 -32.80 -14.67 24.17
N GLN A 23 -32.90 -14.64 22.85
CA GLN A 23 -31.82 -14.14 22.01
C GLN A 23 -31.76 -12.62 22.15
N ASP A 24 -30.67 -12.10 22.69
CA ASP A 24 -30.47 -10.66 22.82
C ASP A 24 -30.30 -9.98 21.46
N LEU A 25 -30.51 -8.67 21.41
CA LEU A 25 -30.14 -7.86 20.25
C LEU A 25 -28.62 -7.97 20.05
N LYS A 26 -28.22 -8.34 18.84
CA LYS A 26 -26.82 -8.49 18.45
C LYS A 26 -26.56 -7.95 17.07
N ILE A 27 -25.42 -7.28 16.91
CA ILE A 27 -24.82 -6.94 15.62
C ILE A 27 -23.93 -8.12 15.19
N ASN A 28 -24.19 -8.68 14.01
CA ASN A 28 -23.42 -9.77 13.43
C ASN A 28 -22.62 -9.33 12.19
N ILE A 29 -23.09 -8.28 11.52
CA ILE A 29 -22.45 -7.66 10.36
C ILE A 29 -22.32 -6.17 10.67
N GLY A 30 -21.11 -5.64 10.54
CA GLY A 30 -20.77 -4.24 10.79
C GLY A 30 -19.26 -4.02 10.72
N PRO A 31 -18.78 -2.80 11.00
CA PRO A 31 -17.35 -2.55 11.12
C PRO A 31 -16.72 -3.43 12.19
N ALA A 32 -15.47 -3.82 12.01
CA ALA A 32 -14.70 -4.47 13.06
C ALA A 32 -14.08 -3.41 13.99
N ALA A 33 -13.81 -3.77 15.24
CA ALA A 33 -12.99 -2.92 16.12
C ALA A 33 -11.60 -2.71 15.51
N GLY A 34 -11.07 -1.50 15.63
CA GLY A 34 -9.87 -0.99 14.97
C GLY A 34 -9.97 -0.80 13.46
N SER A 35 -11.13 -1.04 12.83
CA SER A 35 -11.23 -0.98 11.36
C SER A 35 -11.25 0.45 10.82
N VAL A 36 -10.68 0.61 9.63
CA VAL A 36 -10.82 1.83 8.83
C VAL A 36 -11.69 1.45 7.62
N LEU A 37 -12.81 2.14 7.43
CA LEU A 37 -13.65 1.99 6.25
C LEU A 37 -13.28 3.05 5.23
N GLN A 38 -13.09 2.65 3.97
CA GLN A 38 -12.74 3.57 2.89
C GLN A 38 -13.86 4.58 2.66
N ARG A 39 -13.54 5.86 2.79
CA ARG A 39 -14.42 6.99 2.44
C ARG A 39 -14.54 7.18 0.92
N ASP A 40 -15.63 7.79 0.49
CA ASP A 40 -15.86 8.30 -0.85
C ASP A 40 -15.16 9.66 -1.09
N ASN A 41 -15.40 10.27 -2.25
CA ASN A 41 -14.79 11.56 -2.61
C ASN A 41 -15.34 12.74 -1.79
N ASP A 42 -16.51 12.60 -1.17
CA ASP A 42 -17.12 13.60 -0.28
C ASP A 42 -16.65 13.43 1.18
N GLY A 43 -15.72 12.50 1.41
CA GLY A 43 -15.17 12.19 2.72
C GLY A 43 -16.17 11.47 3.62
N ARG A 44 -17.02 10.62 3.07
CA ARG A 44 -18.04 9.87 3.82
C ARG A 44 -18.03 8.39 3.47
N ALA A 45 -18.67 7.56 4.30
CA ALA A 45 -18.88 6.15 3.99
C ALA A 45 -20.27 5.68 4.41
N ASP A 46 -20.79 4.73 3.65
CA ASP A 46 -22.00 3.99 4.00
C ASP A 46 -21.61 2.74 4.81
N ILE A 47 -22.30 2.50 5.92
CA ILE A 47 -22.06 1.36 6.80
C ILE A 47 -23.25 0.40 6.73
N LYS A 48 -23.00 -0.78 6.15
CA LYS A 48 -23.94 -1.89 6.20
C LYS A 48 -23.88 -2.56 7.56
N ILE A 49 -25.04 -2.73 8.19
CA ILE A 49 -25.18 -3.42 9.47
C ILE A 49 -26.30 -4.44 9.41
N ALA A 50 -26.12 -5.55 10.09
CA ALA A 50 -27.15 -6.56 10.26
C ALA A 50 -26.90 -7.39 11.51
N GLY A 51 -27.93 -8.07 11.97
CA GLY A 51 -27.77 -9.05 13.03
C GLY A 51 -29.07 -9.68 13.49
N THR A 52 -29.08 -10.10 14.74
CA THR A 52 -30.22 -10.81 15.34
C THR A 52 -30.90 -9.99 16.44
N ALA A 53 -32.18 -10.24 16.66
CA ALA A 53 -32.98 -9.60 17.70
C ALA A 53 -33.92 -10.62 18.37
N PRO A 54 -34.36 -10.36 19.62
CA PRO A 54 -35.30 -11.23 20.32
C PRO A 54 -36.61 -11.34 19.55
N ARG A 55 -37.30 -12.49 19.68
CA ARG A 55 -38.62 -12.71 19.05
C ARG A 55 -39.67 -11.67 19.46
N ALA A 56 -39.54 -11.11 20.67
CA ALA A 56 -40.38 -10.00 21.16
C ALA A 56 -40.19 -8.67 20.38
N ALA A 57 -39.14 -8.57 19.56
CA ALA A 57 -38.88 -7.45 18.67
C ALA A 57 -39.46 -7.64 17.26
N LEU A 58 -40.17 -8.73 16.98
CA LEU A 58 -40.79 -8.98 15.66
C LEU A 58 -41.64 -7.78 15.22
N ASN A 59 -41.46 -7.36 13.96
CA ASN A 59 -42.10 -6.19 13.35
C ASN A 59 -41.75 -4.84 13.99
N LYS A 60 -40.90 -4.76 15.01
CA LYS A 60 -40.37 -3.49 15.53
C LYS A 60 -39.19 -3.02 14.69
N PHE A 61 -38.97 -1.72 14.65
CA PHE A 61 -37.77 -1.14 14.04
C PHE A 61 -36.55 -1.39 14.92
N VAL A 62 -35.41 -1.65 14.28
CA VAL A 62 -34.12 -1.41 14.90
C VAL A 62 -33.74 0.04 14.63
N GLU A 63 -33.25 0.73 15.65
CA GLU A 63 -32.69 2.06 15.53
C GLU A 63 -31.17 1.97 15.68
N ALA A 64 -30.43 2.80 14.95
CA ALA A 64 -28.99 2.90 15.08
C ALA A 64 -28.53 4.35 15.17
N ARG A 65 -27.42 4.58 15.86
CA ARG A 65 -26.72 5.86 15.90
C ARG A 65 -25.23 5.69 15.81
N VAL A 66 -24.54 6.76 15.40
CA VAL A 66 -23.08 6.84 15.41
C VAL A 66 -22.67 7.97 16.33
N ILE A 67 -21.85 7.65 17.33
CA ILE A 67 -21.34 8.60 18.32
C ILE A 67 -19.83 8.78 18.17
N ASN A 68 -19.35 9.97 18.50
CA ASN A 68 -17.93 10.28 18.56
C ASN A 68 -17.28 9.72 19.85
N GLU A 69 -15.97 9.92 19.99
CA GLU A 69 -15.20 9.50 21.17
C GLU A 69 -15.66 10.14 22.49
N LYS A 70 -16.34 11.30 22.44
CA LYS A 70 -16.92 11.97 23.61
C LYS A 70 -18.29 11.41 24.00
N GLY A 71 -18.86 10.53 23.19
CA GLY A 71 -20.19 9.97 23.39
C GLY A 71 -21.32 10.78 22.74
N ASP A 72 -21.01 11.86 22.02
CA ASP A 72 -22.02 12.68 21.35
C ASP A 72 -22.39 12.08 19.98
N PRO A 73 -23.69 12.04 19.62
CA PRO A 73 -24.11 11.68 18.27
C PRO A 73 -23.50 12.60 17.21
N LEU A 74 -23.07 12.02 16.08
CA LEU A 74 -22.64 12.84 14.94
C LEU A 74 -23.85 13.62 14.38
N PRO A 75 -23.64 14.81 13.79
CA PRO A 75 -24.72 15.59 13.20
C PRO A 75 -25.55 14.77 12.21
N GLY A 76 -26.85 14.65 12.47
CA GLY A 76 -27.74 13.83 11.65
C GLY A 76 -27.40 12.34 11.64
N LYS A 77 -26.83 11.81 12.73
CA LYS A 77 -26.55 10.37 12.97
C LYS A 77 -26.91 9.93 14.40
N ASP A 78 -27.85 10.61 15.06
CA ASP A 78 -28.50 10.06 16.25
C ASP A 78 -29.45 8.91 15.87
N TRP A 79 -30.27 8.41 16.82
CA TRP A 79 -31.17 7.29 16.62
C TRP A 79 -32.00 7.41 15.33
N GLN A 80 -31.65 6.57 14.35
CA GLN A 80 -32.27 6.47 13.04
C GLN A 80 -32.91 5.10 12.88
N ALA A 81 -34.18 5.09 12.47
CA ALA A 81 -34.87 3.86 12.15
C ALA A 81 -34.23 3.18 10.93
N LEU A 82 -33.92 1.89 11.08
CA LEU A 82 -33.47 0.99 10.01
C LEU A 82 -34.67 0.14 9.53
N GLU A 83 -34.44 -1.11 9.15
CA GLU A 83 -35.51 -2.03 8.83
C GLU A 83 -36.20 -2.58 10.09
N ARG A 84 -37.40 -3.14 9.87
CA ARG A 84 -38.11 -3.91 10.90
C ARG A 84 -37.50 -5.30 11.04
N VAL A 85 -37.47 -5.82 12.26
CA VAL A 85 -37.07 -7.20 12.54
C VAL A 85 -38.04 -8.15 11.82
N LYS A 86 -37.48 -9.04 10.99
CA LYS A 86 -38.19 -10.11 10.28
C LYS A 86 -37.73 -11.45 10.84
N ASN A 87 -38.66 -12.25 11.37
CA ASN A 87 -38.37 -13.43 12.18
C ASN A 87 -37.55 -13.07 13.43
N THR A 88 -36.22 -13.16 13.32
CA THR A 88 -35.25 -12.75 14.35
C THR A 88 -34.08 -11.97 13.74
N ALA A 89 -34.14 -11.63 12.45
CA ALA A 89 -33.08 -10.95 11.73
C ALA A 89 -33.45 -9.49 11.44
N TRP A 90 -32.44 -8.64 11.38
CA TRP A 90 -32.57 -7.25 10.97
C TRP A 90 -31.36 -6.83 10.14
N SER A 91 -31.54 -5.81 9.32
CA SER A 91 -30.50 -5.20 8.50
C SER A 91 -30.73 -3.71 8.37
N GLY A 92 -29.70 -2.98 7.96
CA GLY A 92 -29.79 -1.56 7.70
C GLY A 92 -28.54 -0.99 7.05
N LEU A 93 -28.67 0.25 6.59
CA LEU A 93 -27.62 1.02 5.97
C LEU A 93 -27.56 2.39 6.61
N LEU A 94 -26.48 2.66 7.35
CA LEU A 94 -26.17 4.00 7.83
C LEU A 94 -25.45 4.74 6.72
N LYS A 95 -26.15 5.64 6.04
CA LYS A 95 -25.60 6.37 4.90
C LYS A 95 -24.69 7.51 5.34
N SER A 96 -23.67 7.83 4.55
CA SER A 96 -22.97 9.12 4.60
C SER A 96 -22.38 9.49 5.97
N VAL A 97 -21.78 8.51 6.68
CA VAL A 97 -21.03 8.74 7.92
C VAL A 97 -19.73 9.49 7.57
N PRO A 98 -19.45 10.66 8.18
CA PRO A 98 -18.29 11.46 7.81
C PRO A 98 -16.97 10.80 8.21
N GLN A 99 -15.88 11.18 7.52
CA GLN A 99 -14.51 10.82 7.87
C GLN A 99 -14.15 11.23 9.30
N GLY A 100 -13.33 10.41 9.96
CA GLY A 100 -12.89 10.63 11.33
C GLY A 100 -13.03 9.38 12.18
N GLY A 101 -13.13 9.59 13.49
CA GLY A 101 -13.16 8.55 14.51
C GLY A 101 -12.14 8.82 15.63
N PRO A 102 -12.05 7.94 16.64
CA PRO A 102 -12.79 6.68 16.73
C PRO A 102 -14.30 6.94 16.93
N TYR A 103 -15.11 6.14 16.24
CA TYR A 103 -16.56 6.13 16.39
C TYR A 103 -17.04 4.90 17.16
N SER A 104 -18.21 5.03 17.77
CA SER A 104 -19.00 3.87 18.19
C SER A 104 -20.35 3.87 17.45
N LEU A 105 -20.78 2.68 17.05
CA LEU A 105 -22.07 2.42 16.43
C LEU A 105 -22.90 1.68 17.46
N GLU A 106 -24.06 2.24 17.80
CA GLU A 106 -24.98 1.65 18.76
C GLU A 106 -26.28 1.29 18.06
N VAL A 107 -26.86 0.15 18.41
CA VAL A 107 -28.18 -0.29 17.96
C VAL A 107 -29.09 -0.60 19.13
N ARG A 108 -30.39 -0.33 18.97
CA ARG A 108 -31.44 -0.74 19.91
C ARG A 108 -32.71 -1.12 19.17
N VAL A 109 -33.61 -1.85 19.83
CA VAL A 109 -34.98 -1.98 19.35
C VAL A 109 -35.76 -0.72 19.72
N ALA A 110 -36.50 -0.14 18.77
CA ALA A 110 -37.29 1.07 19.01
C ALA A 110 -38.18 0.94 20.27
N GLY A 111 -38.12 1.93 21.15
CA GLY A 111 -38.83 1.94 22.44
C GLY A 111 -38.20 1.08 23.54
N THR A 112 -36.96 0.61 23.37
CA THR A 112 -36.20 -0.13 24.41
C THR A 112 -34.92 0.61 24.78
N THR A 113 -34.29 0.22 25.89
CA THR A 113 -33.03 0.80 26.39
C THR A 113 -31.82 -0.12 26.24
N SER A 114 -32.03 -1.39 25.88
CA SER A 114 -30.95 -2.35 25.66
C SER A 114 -30.21 -2.01 24.37
N ILE A 115 -28.88 -1.86 24.47
CA ILE A 115 -28.01 -1.46 23.37
C ILE A 115 -26.98 -2.56 23.13
N ASP A 116 -26.76 -2.89 21.86
CA ASP A 116 -25.56 -3.58 21.40
C ASP A 116 -24.72 -2.58 20.61
N ALA A 117 -23.39 -2.70 20.68
CA ALA A 117 -22.50 -1.68 20.13
C ALA A 117 -21.22 -2.25 19.53
N ILE A 118 -20.78 -1.62 18.45
CA ILE A 118 -19.42 -1.75 17.92
C ILE A 118 -18.67 -0.48 18.29
N LYS A 119 -17.46 -0.61 18.83
CA LYS A 119 -16.61 0.51 19.24
C LYS A 119 -15.31 0.51 18.45
N ASP A 120 -14.67 1.67 18.41
CA ASP A 120 -13.35 1.88 17.81
C ASP A 120 -13.33 1.53 16.32
N PHE A 121 -14.03 2.29 15.48
CA PHE A 121 -13.82 2.24 14.03
C PHE A 121 -13.68 3.65 13.45
N TYR A 122 -13.12 3.71 12.25
CA TYR A 122 -12.79 4.96 11.57
C TYR A 122 -13.37 4.97 10.17
N ILE A 123 -13.69 6.16 9.68
CA ILE A 123 -13.94 6.42 8.25
C ILE A 123 -12.72 7.18 7.72
N GLY A 124 -12.01 6.61 6.75
CA GLY A 124 -10.68 7.10 6.37
C GLY A 124 -10.21 6.62 4.99
N ASP A 125 -8.90 6.69 4.76
CA ASP A 125 -8.25 6.25 3.52
C ASP A 125 -7.50 4.93 3.72
N LEU A 126 -7.86 3.92 2.92
CA LEU A 126 -7.25 2.60 2.88
C LEU A 126 -6.21 2.49 1.77
N TRP A 127 -5.00 2.03 2.12
CA TRP A 127 -3.89 1.89 1.19
C TRP A 127 -3.38 0.46 1.14
N LEU A 128 -3.38 -0.12 -0.05
CA LEU A 128 -2.75 -1.41 -0.32
C LEU A 128 -1.24 -1.25 -0.47
N LEU A 129 -0.47 -2.02 0.27
CA LEU A 129 1.00 -2.07 0.19
C LEU A 129 1.40 -3.40 -0.44
N ALA A 130 1.85 -3.40 -1.70
CA ALA A 130 2.15 -4.62 -2.45
C ALA A 130 3.48 -4.54 -3.20
N GLY A 131 4.00 -5.70 -3.60
CA GLY A 131 5.31 -5.83 -4.26
C GLY A 131 6.21 -6.82 -3.52
N GLN A 132 7.50 -6.50 -3.42
CA GLN A 132 8.51 -7.38 -2.84
C GLN A 132 9.17 -6.83 -1.56
N SER A 133 10.41 -7.22 -1.29
CA SER A 133 11.10 -7.04 0.00
C SER A 133 11.21 -5.58 0.44
N ASN A 134 11.43 -4.64 -0.47
CA ASN A 134 11.47 -3.22 -0.11
C ASN A 134 10.08 -2.67 0.25
N MET A 135 8.96 -3.18 -0.31
CA MET A 135 7.62 -2.85 0.21
C MET A 135 7.30 -3.61 1.50
N GLU A 136 7.74 -4.87 1.62
CA GLU A 136 7.58 -5.68 2.83
C GLU A 136 8.22 -5.00 4.04
N GLY A 137 9.36 -4.33 3.83
CA GLY A 137 10.14 -3.67 4.86
C GLY A 137 11.23 -4.60 5.38
N VAL A 138 12.40 -4.55 4.76
CA VAL A 138 13.61 -5.30 5.18
C VAL A 138 14.67 -4.37 5.78
N GLY A 139 14.29 -3.14 6.13
CA GLY A 139 15.11 -2.24 6.92
C GLY A 139 15.37 -2.77 8.34
N ASN A 140 16.47 -2.36 8.94
CA ASN A 140 16.84 -2.67 10.32
C ASN A 140 15.77 -2.18 11.31
N LEU A 141 15.45 -2.97 12.34
CA LEU A 141 14.53 -2.55 13.40
C LEU A 141 15.21 -1.61 14.41
N ALA A 142 15.57 -0.42 13.93
CA ALA A 142 16.22 0.65 14.67
C ALA A 142 15.63 2.00 14.23
N ASP A 143 15.54 2.97 15.15
CA ASP A 143 14.94 4.29 14.89
C ASP A 143 13.55 4.20 14.23
N LEU A 144 12.63 3.46 14.87
CA LEU A 144 11.32 3.18 14.32
C LEU A 144 10.33 4.33 14.53
N GLU A 145 9.42 4.50 13.57
CA GLU A 145 8.28 5.39 13.74
C GLU A 145 7.37 4.93 14.88
N GLN A 146 6.96 5.88 15.72
CA GLN A 146 5.99 5.59 16.78
C GLN A 146 4.57 5.43 16.18
N PRO A 147 3.79 4.44 16.63
CA PRO A 147 2.39 4.27 16.24
C PRO A 147 1.51 5.49 16.54
N ASP A 148 0.48 5.72 15.73
CA ASP A 148 -0.61 6.70 15.99
C ASP A 148 -1.94 5.94 16.03
N PRO A 149 -2.83 6.17 17.01
CA PRO A 149 -4.10 5.45 17.15
C PRO A 149 -5.05 5.60 15.93
N ARG A 150 -4.89 6.63 15.10
CA ARG A 150 -5.68 6.83 13.87
C ARG A 150 -5.08 6.12 12.66
N ILE A 151 -3.98 5.40 12.84
CA ILE A 151 -3.34 4.58 11.80
C ILE A 151 -3.49 3.12 12.18
N ARG A 152 -4.23 2.39 11.36
CA ARG A 152 -4.58 0.98 11.60
C ARG A 152 -4.01 0.12 10.49
N SER A 153 -3.71 -1.14 10.82
CA SER A 153 -3.24 -2.13 9.86
C SER A 153 -4.21 -3.30 9.85
N PHE A 154 -4.65 -3.73 8.68
CA PHE A 154 -5.26 -5.05 8.52
C PHE A 154 -4.13 -6.07 8.36
N ASP A 155 -3.70 -6.64 9.48
CA ASP A 155 -2.47 -7.41 9.56
C ASP A 155 -2.53 -8.71 8.74
N GLN A 156 -1.40 -9.41 8.67
CA GLN A 156 -1.29 -10.64 7.90
C GLN A 156 -2.17 -11.79 8.45
N SER A 157 -2.64 -11.70 9.70
CA SER A 157 -3.64 -12.62 10.29
C SER A 157 -5.09 -12.21 10.02
N ASP A 158 -5.34 -11.26 9.13
CA ASP A 158 -6.66 -10.71 8.79
C ASP A 158 -7.37 -10.04 9.97
N ARG A 159 -6.61 -9.36 10.83
CA ARG A 159 -7.14 -8.61 11.97
C ARG A 159 -6.76 -7.15 11.88
N TRP A 160 -7.70 -6.29 12.25
CA TRP A 160 -7.42 -4.87 12.45
C TRP A 160 -6.64 -4.68 13.76
N VAL A 161 -5.46 -4.07 13.65
CA VAL A 161 -4.57 -3.77 14.76
C VAL A 161 -4.06 -2.34 14.66
N LEU A 162 -3.49 -1.82 15.75
CA LEU A 162 -2.69 -0.59 15.70
C LEU A 162 -1.50 -0.81 14.75
N ALA A 163 -1.27 0.11 13.81
CA ALA A 163 -0.16 0.00 12.89
C ALA A 163 1.18 0.24 13.62
N ALA A 164 2.05 -0.76 13.61
CA ALA A 164 3.38 -0.71 14.20
C ALA A 164 4.36 -1.52 13.34
N GLU A 165 5.63 -1.12 13.35
CA GLU A 165 6.68 -1.90 12.69
C GLU A 165 7.04 -3.16 13.51
N PRO A 166 7.29 -4.30 12.86
CA PRO A 166 7.16 -4.55 11.41
C PRO A 166 5.71 -4.64 10.94
N LEU A 167 5.34 -3.86 9.90
CA LEU A 167 3.99 -3.91 9.34
C LEU A 167 3.68 -5.25 8.66
N HIS A 168 4.60 -5.77 7.86
CA HIS A 168 4.46 -7.09 7.24
C HIS A 168 4.94 -8.17 8.21
N GLN A 169 3.98 -8.96 8.71
CA GLN A 169 4.22 -10.09 9.60
C GLN A 169 3.85 -11.40 8.90
N LEU A 170 4.56 -11.75 7.82
CA LEU A 170 4.27 -12.91 6.98
C LEU A 170 4.22 -14.24 7.77
N VAL A 171 4.96 -14.35 8.88
CA VAL A 171 4.90 -15.51 9.78
C VAL A 171 3.52 -15.74 10.39
N ASN A 172 2.71 -14.69 10.50
CA ASN A 172 1.36 -14.73 11.02
C ASN A 172 0.31 -14.87 9.91
N ALA A 173 0.72 -14.96 8.65
CA ALA A 173 -0.17 -14.91 7.50
C ALA A 173 -1.27 -15.98 7.54
N ALA A 174 -2.50 -15.58 7.21
CA ALA A 174 -3.61 -16.50 6.95
C ALA A 174 -3.42 -17.24 5.62
N ASP A 175 -2.88 -16.55 4.60
CA ASP A 175 -2.69 -17.09 3.25
C ASP A 175 -1.40 -17.93 3.14
N ARG A 176 -1.54 -19.13 2.59
CA ARG A 176 -0.47 -20.14 2.47
C ARG A 176 0.68 -19.73 1.57
N VAL A 177 0.44 -18.84 0.60
CA VAL A 177 1.48 -18.27 -0.27
C VAL A 177 2.60 -17.57 0.51
N HIS A 178 2.31 -17.10 1.74
CA HIS A 178 3.28 -16.44 2.61
C HIS A 178 3.94 -17.41 3.61
N TRP A 179 3.51 -18.68 3.66
CA TRP A 179 4.07 -19.65 4.59
C TRP A 179 5.46 -20.09 4.15
N ARG A 180 6.30 -20.40 5.14
CA ARG A 180 7.67 -20.86 4.89
C ARG A 180 7.66 -22.32 4.46
N LYS A 181 8.67 -22.71 3.69
CA LYS A 181 8.91 -24.12 3.41
C LYS A 181 9.76 -24.73 4.52
N ASP A 182 9.43 -25.94 4.96
CA ASP A 182 10.28 -26.76 5.80
C ASP A 182 11.45 -27.37 5.00
N LYS A 183 12.26 -28.22 5.64
CA LYS A 183 13.45 -28.84 5.02
C LYS A 183 13.05 -29.80 3.89
N GLU A 184 11.85 -30.35 3.98
CA GLU A 184 11.24 -31.27 3.03
C GLU A 184 10.51 -30.51 1.89
N GLY A 185 10.43 -29.17 1.97
CA GLY A 185 9.84 -28.31 0.96
C GLY A 185 8.33 -28.07 1.12
N ASN A 186 7.71 -28.57 2.19
CA ASN A 186 6.29 -28.38 2.48
C ASN A 186 6.02 -27.03 3.12
N LEU A 187 4.90 -26.40 2.77
CA LEU A 187 4.47 -25.16 3.39
C LEU A 187 4.06 -25.41 4.85
N LYS A 188 4.71 -24.72 5.78
CA LYS A 188 4.48 -24.81 7.21
C LYS A 188 4.37 -23.41 7.83
N LYS A 189 3.33 -23.21 8.63
CA LYS A 189 3.19 -22.03 9.48
C LYS A 189 4.04 -22.19 10.75
N LEU A 190 4.72 -21.13 11.17
CA LEU A 190 5.44 -21.14 12.45
C LEU A 190 4.43 -20.99 13.59
N GLU A 191 4.56 -21.84 14.60
CA GLU A 191 3.65 -21.90 15.75
C GLU A 191 4.45 -22.20 17.03
N GLY A 192 3.85 -21.91 18.19
CA GLY A 192 4.44 -22.18 19.50
C GLY A 192 5.83 -21.57 19.67
N GLN A 193 6.76 -22.36 20.23
CA GLN A 193 8.12 -21.92 20.54
C GLN A 193 8.91 -21.46 19.30
N ASP A 194 8.69 -22.08 18.13
CA ASP A 194 9.37 -21.68 16.90
C ASP A 194 8.98 -20.26 16.47
N LEU A 195 7.70 -19.90 16.63
CA LEU A 195 7.21 -18.56 16.36
C LEU A 195 7.75 -17.54 17.36
N GLU A 196 7.74 -17.87 18.65
CA GLU A 196 8.27 -17.02 19.71
C GLU A 196 9.76 -16.72 19.49
N GLN A 197 10.56 -17.75 19.18
CA GLN A 197 11.97 -17.60 18.85
C GLN A 197 12.19 -16.76 17.58
N TYR A 198 11.37 -16.97 16.55
CA TYR A 198 11.45 -16.16 15.33
C TYR A 198 11.21 -14.67 15.63
N VAL A 199 10.16 -14.35 16.40
CA VAL A 199 9.81 -12.98 16.75
C VAL A 199 10.90 -12.34 17.62
N ALA A 200 11.39 -13.05 18.65
CA ALA A 200 12.44 -12.55 19.54
C ALA A 200 13.76 -12.25 18.81
N ASN A 201 14.07 -13.01 17.77
CA ASN A 201 15.31 -12.87 17.00
C ASN A 201 15.20 -11.94 15.80
N ARG A 202 14.01 -11.40 15.49
CA ARG A 202 13.79 -10.55 14.32
C ARG A 202 14.57 -9.24 14.45
N LYS A 203 15.46 -8.97 13.47
CA LYS A 203 16.25 -7.72 13.37
C LYS A 203 15.87 -6.82 12.19
N LYS A 204 15.08 -7.35 11.26
CA LYS A 204 14.62 -6.65 10.05
C LYS A 204 13.10 -6.58 10.02
N GLY A 205 12.54 -5.53 9.44
CA GLY A 205 11.09 -5.38 9.37
C GLY A 205 10.60 -3.97 9.15
N ALA A 206 11.47 -2.96 9.25
CA ALA A 206 11.07 -1.58 9.03
C ALA A 206 10.84 -1.33 7.54
N GLY A 207 9.76 -0.63 7.21
CA GLY A 207 9.40 -0.29 5.83
C GLY A 207 8.89 1.14 5.69
N LEU A 208 8.37 1.46 4.50
CA LEU A 208 7.86 2.80 4.19
C LEU A 208 6.42 3.03 4.67
N GLY A 209 5.66 1.97 4.97
CA GLY A 209 4.20 2.03 5.14
C GLY A 209 3.74 2.91 6.30
N LEU A 210 4.35 2.77 7.49
CA LEU A 210 3.92 3.52 8.68
C LEU A 210 4.28 5.00 8.55
N SER A 211 5.51 5.28 8.10
CA SER A 211 5.98 6.63 7.79
C SER A 211 5.09 7.32 6.76
N PHE A 212 4.67 6.60 5.71
CA PHE A 212 3.76 7.11 4.69
C PHE A 212 2.41 7.48 5.30
N ALA A 213 1.83 6.58 6.09
CA ALA A 213 0.54 6.81 6.72
C ALA A 213 0.58 8.01 7.68
N LYS A 214 1.63 8.15 8.49
CA LYS A 214 1.82 9.30 9.39
C LYS A 214 1.90 10.60 8.61
N ALA A 215 2.66 10.58 7.52
CA ALA A 215 2.80 11.74 6.68
C ALA A 215 1.46 12.10 6.00
N MET A 216 0.67 11.13 5.52
CA MET A 216 -0.66 11.40 4.96
C MET A 216 -1.67 11.88 6.01
N LEU A 217 -1.66 11.28 7.20
CA LEU A 217 -2.50 11.69 8.33
C LEU A 217 -2.20 13.14 8.75
N GLN A 218 -0.92 13.52 8.83
CA GLN A 218 -0.52 14.89 9.16
C GLN A 218 -1.00 15.90 8.10
N ARG A 219 -0.96 15.53 6.81
CA ARG A 219 -1.39 16.40 5.71
C ARG A 219 -2.90 16.58 5.64
N THR A 220 -3.64 15.49 5.84
CA THR A 220 -5.07 15.43 5.51
C THR A 220 -5.98 15.45 6.74
N GLY A 221 -5.46 15.11 7.92
CA GLY A 221 -6.26 14.84 9.12
C GLY A 221 -7.14 13.59 9.02
N VAL A 222 -7.04 12.81 7.93
CA VAL A 222 -7.88 11.64 7.67
C VAL A 222 -7.24 10.39 8.29
N PRO A 223 -7.98 9.57 9.07
CA PRO A 223 -7.49 8.27 9.55
C PRO A 223 -7.02 7.38 8.40
N ILE A 224 -5.95 6.62 8.62
CA ILE A 224 -5.33 5.79 7.58
C ILE A 224 -5.43 4.31 7.95
N GLY A 225 -5.89 3.49 7.02
CA GLY A 225 -5.78 2.03 7.12
C GLY A 225 -4.75 1.51 6.13
N LEU A 226 -3.89 0.60 6.58
CA LEU A 226 -2.87 -0.05 5.79
C LEU A 226 -3.23 -1.51 5.54
N LEU A 227 -3.09 -1.94 4.30
CA LEU A 227 -3.31 -3.32 3.87
C LEU A 227 -1.98 -3.90 3.37
N PRO A 228 -1.12 -4.41 4.28
CA PRO A 228 0.15 -5.03 3.91
C PRO A 228 -0.05 -6.35 3.16
N CYS A 229 0.49 -6.47 1.95
CA CYS A 229 0.40 -7.65 1.07
C CYS A 229 1.72 -7.99 0.34
N ALA A 230 2.81 -7.25 0.56
CA ALA A 230 4.07 -7.51 -0.11
C ALA A 230 4.77 -8.80 0.38
N HIS A 231 5.59 -9.41 -0.49
CA HIS A 231 6.37 -10.62 -0.18
C HIS A 231 7.74 -10.57 -0.88
N GLY A 232 8.81 -10.63 -0.10
CA GLY A 232 10.20 -10.62 -0.53
C GLY A 232 10.58 -11.64 -1.61
N GLY A 233 11.47 -11.23 -2.52
CA GLY A 233 12.00 -12.08 -3.58
C GLY A 233 11.04 -12.42 -4.71
N THR A 234 9.86 -11.79 -4.75
CA THR A 234 8.82 -12.13 -5.74
C THR A 234 8.99 -11.40 -7.08
N SER A 235 8.68 -12.08 -8.18
CA SER A 235 8.65 -11.52 -9.53
C SER A 235 7.24 -11.21 -10.03
N MET A 236 7.14 -10.54 -11.18
CA MET A 236 5.86 -10.29 -11.85
C MET A 236 5.09 -11.58 -12.21
N ASP A 237 5.77 -12.72 -12.38
CA ASP A 237 5.09 -14.00 -12.62
C ASP A 237 4.34 -14.51 -11.39
N GLN A 238 4.91 -14.31 -10.20
CA GLN A 238 4.26 -14.70 -8.95
C GLN A 238 3.09 -13.76 -8.60
N TRP A 239 3.12 -12.53 -9.11
CA TRP A 239 2.05 -11.54 -9.02
C TRP A 239 1.04 -11.60 -10.17
N SER A 240 1.16 -12.59 -11.07
CA SER A 240 0.30 -12.69 -12.24
C SER A 240 -1.20 -12.70 -11.87
N PRO A 241 -2.01 -11.80 -12.44
CA PRO A 241 -3.47 -11.78 -12.23
C PRO A 241 -4.17 -13.09 -12.64
N ALA A 242 -3.56 -13.87 -13.53
CA ALA A 242 -4.07 -15.20 -13.92
C ALA A 242 -4.09 -16.20 -12.76
N LEU A 243 -3.41 -15.89 -11.64
CA LEU A 243 -3.39 -16.70 -10.44
C LEU A 243 -4.48 -16.30 -9.44
N LYS A 244 -5.33 -15.29 -9.72
CA LYS A 244 -6.38 -14.81 -8.82
C LYS A 244 -7.21 -15.93 -8.18
N ASP A 245 -7.62 -16.91 -8.98
CA ASP A 245 -8.51 -17.99 -8.53
C ASP A 245 -7.81 -19.02 -7.62
N LYS A 246 -6.48 -18.93 -7.46
CA LYS A 246 -5.73 -19.69 -6.45
C LYS A 246 -5.88 -19.12 -5.05
N GLN A 247 -6.61 -18.01 -4.87
CA GLN A 247 -6.90 -17.42 -3.55
C GLN A 247 -5.62 -17.30 -2.70
N GLY A 248 -5.65 -17.77 -1.46
CA GLY A 248 -4.53 -17.73 -0.51
C GLY A 248 -3.28 -18.52 -0.92
N ASP A 249 -3.31 -19.28 -2.02
CA ASP A 249 -2.14 -19.97 -2.59
C ASP A 249 -1.42 -19.14 -3.69
N SER A 250 -1.83 -17.88 -3.92
CA SER A 250 -1.12 -16.93 -4.81
C SER A 250 -1.09 -15.51 -4.23
N LEU A 251 -0.10 -14.70 -4.63
CA LEU A 251 0.04 -13.33 -4.12
C LEU A 251 -1.14 -12.43 -4.55
N TYR A 252 -1.52 -12.52 -5.83
CA TYR A 252 -2.63 -11.74 -6.36
C TYR A 252 -3.98 -12.21 -5.77
N GLY A 253 -4.22 -13.53 -5.69
CA GLY A 253 -5.44 -14.08 -5.09
C GLY A 253 -5.59 -13.77 -3.60
N ALA A 254 -4.50 -13.89 -2.82
CA ALA A 254 -4.46 -13.50 -1.41
C ALA A 254 -4.76 -12.01 -1.25
N THR A 255 -4.13 -11.16 -2.05
CA THR A 255 -4.37 -9.71 -2.05
C THR A 255 -5.82 -9.37 -2.36
N TYR A 256 -6.41 -9.98 -3.40
CA TYR A 256 -7.81 -9.78 -3.77
C TYR A 256 -8.78 -10.20 -2.66
N ARG A 257 -8.53 -11.36 -2.03
CA ARG A 257 -9.30 -11.84 -0.88
C ARG A 257 -9.25 -10.85 0.29
N ARG A 258 -8.06 -10.34 0.62
CA ARG A 258 -7.86 -9.34 1.69
C ARG A 258 -8.51 -8.00 1.38
N PHE A 259 -8.48 -7.57 0.11
CA PHE A 259 -9.23 -6.41 -0.38
C PHE A 259 -10.74 -6.54 -0.15
N LEU A 260 -11.32 -7.70 -0.47
CA LEU A 260 -12.74 -7.96 -0.19
C LEU A 260 -13.04 -7.96 1.31
N ALA A 261 -12.16 -8.55 2.13
CA ALA A 261 -12.32 -8.60 3.59
C ALA A 261 -12.29 -7.22 4.27
N THR A 262 -11.68 -6.22 3.62
CA THR A 262 -11.62 -4.83 4.10
C THR A 262 -12.71 -3.93 3.52
N GLY A 263 -13.71 -4.52 2.85
CA GLY A 263 -14.89 -3.80 2.33
C GLY A 263 -14.90 -3.59 0.83
N GLY A 264 -13.89 -4.08 0.10
CA GLY A 264 -13.88 -4.07 -1.36
C GLY A 264 -13.75 -2.67 -1.97
N ARG A 265 -13.08 -1.75 -1.26
CA ARG A 265 -12.73 -0.42 -1.79
C ARG A 265 -11.49 0.13 -1.08
N ILE A 266 -10.58 0.71 -1.84
CA ILE A 266 -9.36 1.34 -1.32
C ILE A 266 -9.09 2.71 -1.97
N ARG A 267 -8.26 3.54 -1.33
CA ARG A 267 -7.87 4.86 -1.82
C ARG A 267 -6.82 4.77 -2.92
N GLY A 268 -5.91 3.81 -2.82
CA GLY A 268 -4.82 3.63 -3.77
C GLY A 268 -3.90 2.46 -3.41
N ILE A 269 -2.97 2.18 -4.32
CA ILE A 269 -1.96 1.13 -4.18
C ILE A 269 -0.58 1.80 -4.11
N LEU A 270 0.24 1.37 -3.14
CA LEU A 270 1.69 1.58 -3.13
C LEU A 270 2.38 0.29 -3.56
N TRP A 271 3.21 0.40 -4.59
CA TRP A 271 3.89 -0.73 -5.22
C TRP A 271 5.41 -0.56 -5.25
N TYR A 272 6.16 -1.48 -4.66
CA TYR A 272 7.62 -1.50 -4.82
C TYR A 272 8.07 -2.91 -5.20
N GLN A 273 8.35 -3.07 -6.50
CA GLN A 273 8.86 -4.30 -7.09
C GLN A 273 9.56 -4.01 -8.42
N GLY A 274 10.52 -4.88 -8.76
CA GLY A 274 11.18 -4.95 -10.05
C GLY A 274 12.54 -5.64 -9.96
N GLU A 275 13.11 -5.75 -8.76
CA GLU A 275 14.47 -6.24 -8.55
C GLU A 275 14.62 -7.71 -8.97
N SER A 276 13.59 -8.55 -8.76
CA SER A 276 13.59 -9.95 -9.23
C SER A 276 13.39 -10.09 -10.74
N ASP A 277 12.84 -9.09 -11.41
CA ASP A 277 12.59 -9.09 -12.85
C ASP A 277 13.77 -8.51 -13.66
N ALA A 278 14.76 -7.91 -12.98
CA ALA A 278 16.04 -7.48 -13.55
C ALA A 278 16.96 -8.67 -13.84
N SER A 279 16.50 -9.56 -14.72
CA SER A 279 17.23 -10.74 -15.20
C SER A 279 17.00 -10.95 -16.70
N PRO A 280 17.94 -11.60 -17.41
CA PRO A 280 17.82 -11.85 -18.85
C PRO A 280 16.52 -12.58 -19.25
N LYS A 281 15.98 -13.40 -18.34
CA LYS A 281 14.77 -14.21 -18.59
C LYS A 281 13.48 -13.41 -18.45
N ALA A 282 13.45 -12.39 -17.59
CA ALA A 282 12.22 -11.71 -17.18
C ALA A 282 12.09 -10.30 -17.77
N VAL A 283 13.21 -9.61 -17.99
CA VAL A 283 13.24 -8.18 -18.34
C VAL A 283 12.41 -7.83 -19.59
N ALA A 284 12.43 -8.70 -20.62
CA ALA A 284 11.74 -8.45 -21.88
C ALA A 284 10.21 -8.40 -21.70
N ALA A 285 9.66 -9.19 -20.79
CA ALA A 285 8.22 -9.27 -20.53
C ALA A 285 7.76 -8.30 -19.42
N PHE A 286 8.69 -7.68 -18.69
CA PHE A 286 8.40 -6.81 -17.56
C PHE A 286 7.42 -5.66 -17.90
N PRO A 287 7.62 -4.86 -18.98
CA PRO A 287 6.70 -3.76 -19.29
C PRO A 287 5.26 -4.22 -19.51
N GLU A 288 5.03 -5.25 -20.33
CA GLU A 288 3.68 -5.78 -20.59
C GLU A 288 3.04 -6.33 -19.30
N LYS A 289 3.80 -7.11 -18.51
CA LYS A 289 3.31 -7.66 -17.25
C LYS A 289 2.93 -6.55 -16.26
N PHE A 290 3.69 -5.46 -16.22
CA PHE A 290 3.43 -4.37 -15.28
C PHE A 290 2.18 -3.58 -15.68
N GLU A 291 2.01 -3.26 -16.96
CA GLU A 291 0.79 -2.64 -17.48
C GLU A 291 -0.44 -3.52 -17.22
N LYS A 292 -0.32 -4.82 -17.49
CA LYS A 292 -1.38 -5.80 -17.25
C LYS A 292 -1.74 -5.92 -15.77
N LEU A 293 -0.77 -5.89 -14.87
CA LEU A 293 -1.01 -5.93 -13.42
C LEU A 293 -1.83 -4.73 -12.97
N ILE A 294 -1.45 -3.51 -13.38
CA ILE A 294 -2.17 -2.28 -13.03
C ILE A 294 -3.60 -2.32 -13.56
N SER A 295 -3.77 -2.73 -14.82
CA SER A 295 -5.10 -2.89 -15.43
C SER A 295 -5.96 -3.92 -14.68
N ALA A 296 -5.37 -5.05 -14.29
CA ALA A 296 -6.09 -6.10 -13.58
C ALA A 296 -6.54 -5.64 -12.18
N PHE A 297 -5.69 -4.95 -11.43
CA PHE A 297 -6.11 -4.38 -10.13
C PHE A 297 -7.31 -3.44 -10.30
N ARG A 298 -7.26 -2.52 -11.28
CA ARG A 298 -8.36 -1.59 -11.57
C ARG A 298 -9.65 -2.32 -11.95
N GLN A 299 -9.54 -3.35 -12.78
CA GLN A 299 -10.68 -4.15 -13.24
C GLN A 299 -11.28 -4.99 -12.10
N ASP A 300 -10.47 -5.79 -11.41
CA ASP A 300 -10.93 -6.71 -10.38
C ASP A 300 -11.44 -5.96 -9.14
N PHE A 301 -10.84 -4.82 -8.80
CA PHE A 301 -11.29 -4.01 -7.67
C PHE A 301 -12.49 -3.12 -8.02
N LEU A 302 -12.93 -3.15 -9.29
CA LEU A 302 -14.02 -2.30 -9.80
C LEU A 302 -13.76 -0.80 -9.57
N GLN A 303 -12.50 -0.39 -9.72
CA GLN A 303 -12.02 0.98 -9.54
C GLN A 303 -11.18 1.37 -10.76
N PRO A 304 -11.80 1.78 -11.90
CA PRO A 304 -11.08 2.04 -13.15
C PRO A 304 -10.02 3.14 -13.05
N ASP A 305 -10.23 4.11 -12.16
CA ASP A 305 -9.31 5.22 -11.89
C ASP A 305 -8.48 5.01 -10.60
N LEU A 306 -8.36 3.76 -10.10
CA LEU A 306 -7.60 3.46 -8.89
C LEU A 306 -6.18 4.03 -8.99
N PRO A 307 -5.80 4.98 -8.10
CA PRO A 307 -4.46 5.53 -8.06
C PRO A 307 -3.42 4.45 -7.77
N PHE A 308 -2.37 4.42 -8.57
CA PHE A 308 -1.29 3.43 -8.46
C PHE A 308 0.07 4.13 -8.38
N TYR A 309 0.67 4.14 -7.20
CA TYR A 309 1.97 4.76 -6.98
C TYR A 309 3.02 3.69 -6.84
N TYR A 310 4.12 3.82 -7.57
CA TYR A 310 5.18 2.83 -7.57
C TYR A 310 6.56 3.44 -7.42
N VAL A 311 7.50 2.62 -7.01
CA VAL A 311 8.89 3.02 -6.80
C VAL A 311 9.74 2.54 -7.98
N GLN A 312 10.50 3.44 -8.60
CA GLN A 312 11.58 3.02 -9.49
C GLN A 312 12.69 2.40 -8.63
N ILE A 313 13.06 1.15 -8.92
CA ILE A 313 13.94 0.36 -8.06
C ILE A 313 15.27 1.10 -7.80
N GLY A 314 15.76 0.97 -6.58
CA GLY A 314 16.98 1.61 -6.11
C GLY A 314 18.27 0.97 -6.64
N ARG A 315 19.37 1.19 -5.93
CA ARG A 315 20.67 0.60 -6.23
C ARG A 315 20.83 -0.80 -5.62
N HIS A 316 21.73 -1.61 -6.18
CA HIS A 316 22.13 -2.92 -5.68
C HIS A 316 23.65 -3.05 -5.81
N VAL A 317 24.34 -3.35 -4.72
CA VAL A 317 25.80 -3.53 -4.63
C VAL A 317 26.26 -4.86 -5.25
N ASN A 318 25.98 -5.06 -6.54
CA ASN A 318 26.56 -6.12 -7.36
C ASN A 318 26.72 -5.67 -8.83
N TYR A 319 27.51 -6.40 -9.63
CA TYR A 319 27.87 -5.98 -10.99
C TYR A 319 27.28 -6.86 -12.11
N THR A 320 26.47 -7.86 -11.79
CA THR A 320 25.80 -8.72 -12.78
C THR A 320 24.52 -8.08 -13.29
N ASN A 321 24.06 -8.40 -14.51
CA ASN A 321 22.77 -7.96 -15.07
C ASN A 321 22.51 -6.44 -15.02
N GLN A 322 23.53 -5.61 -15.27
CA GLN A 322 23.39 -4.15 -15.21
C GLN A 322 22.41 -3.63 -16.25
N ALA A 323 22.48 -4.16 -17.47
CA ALA A 323 21.59 -3.80 -18.56
C ALA A 323 20.13 -4.09 -18.19
N GLU A 324 19.84 -5.24 -17.58
CA GLU A 324 18.48 -5.61 -17.18
C GLU A 324 17.97 -4.78 -16.00
N TRP A 325 18.85 -4.40 -15.07
CA TRP A 325 18.50 -3.51 -13.97
C TRP A 325 18.08 -2.13 -14.48
N ASN A 326 18.89 -1.51 -15.34
CA ASN A 326 18.55 -0.21 -15.91
C ASN A 326 17.35 -0.30 -16.87
N ALA A 327 17.16 -1.42 -17.57
CA ALA A 327 15.97 -1.64 -18.39
C ALA A 327 14.69 -1.67 -17.55
N VAL A 328 14.69 -2.32 -16.39
CA VAL A 328 13.55 -2.26 -15.44
C VAL A 328 13.32 -0.83 -14.95
N GLN A 329 14.38 -0.11 -14.54
CA GLN A 329 14.27 1.28 -14.11
C GLN A 329 13.70 2.19 -15.22
N GLU A 330 14.11 2.01 -16.46
CA GLU A 330 13.64 2.80 -17.59
C GLU A 330 12.19 2.50 -17.95
N VAL A 331 11.76 1.24 -17.86
CA VAL A 331 10.34 0.85 -17.97
C VAL A 331 9.53 1.56 -16.89
N GLN A 332 9.96 1.48 -15.63
CA GLN A 332 9.30 2.15 -14.51
C GLN A 332 9.23 3.67 -14.73
N ARG A 333 10.29 4.30 -15.24
CA ARG A 333 10.29 5.74 -15.53
C ARG A 333 9.27 6.11 -16.61
N LYS A 334 9.25 5.37 -17.71
CA LYS A 334 8.38 5.65 -18.87
C LYS A 334 6.91 5.37 -18.59
N LEU A 335 6.61 4.43 -17.70
CA LEU A 335 5.24 4.02 -17.38
C LEU A 335 4.39 5.19 -16.85
N GLU A 336 4.99 6.14 -16.14
CA GLU A 336 4.30 7.33 -15.59
C GLU A 336 3.67 8.20 -16.68
N SER A 337 4.24 8.20 -17.89
CA SER A 337 3.70 8.94 -19.05
C SER A 337 2.71 8.12 -19.90
N ARG A 338 2.63 6.80 -19.67
CA ARG A 338 1.83 5.86 -20.49
C ARG A 338 0.50 5.51 -19.86
N ILE A 339 0.42 5.46 -18.53
CA ILE A 339 -0.80 5.09 -17.82
C ILE A 339 -1.31 6.30 -17.02
N PRO A 340 -2.59 6.68 -17.16
CA PRO A 340 -3.16 7.74 -16.34
C PRO A 340 -3.30 7.31 -14.88
N LYS A 341 -3.32 8.29 -13.95
CA LYS A 341 -3.52 8.07 -12.50
C LYS A 341 -2.48 7.13 -11.88
N VAL A 342 -1.24 7.26 -12.33
CA VAL A 342 -0.08 6.63 -11.70
C VAL A 342 0.94 7.68 -11.30
N GLY A 343 1.82 7.33 -10.37
CA GLY A 343 2.94 8.17 -9.96
C GLY A 343 4.17 7.34 -9.62
N MET A 344 5.34 7.85 -9.96
CA MET A 344 6.61 7.17 -9.74
C MET A 344 7.52 7.95 -8.79
N VAL A 345 8.09 7.27 -7.81
CA VAL A 345 9.13 7.83 -6.94
C VAL A 345 10.44 7.05 -7.12
N PRO A 346 11.59 7.70 -7.35
CA PRO A 346 12.86 7.01 -7.46
C PRO A 346 13.52 6.74 -6.10
N ALA A 347 14.23 5.61 -6.02
CA ALA A 347 14.97 5.17 -4.84
C ALA A 347 16.48 5.01 -5.08
N VAL A 348 17.01 5.43 -6.25
CA VAL A 348 18.40 5.16 -6.65
C VAL A 348 19.45 5.89 -5.80
N ASP A 349 19.09 7.05 -5.23
CA ASP A 349 19.95 7.87 -4.36
C ASP A 349 19.90 7.44 -2.88
N LEU A 350 19.10 6.44 -2.54
CA LEU A 350 18.88 6.01 -1.16
C LEU A 350 19.98 5.05 -0.68
N SER A 351 20.32 5.18 0.60
CA SER A 351 21.18 4.28 1.36
C SER A 351 20.50 2.93 1.61
N LEU A 352 21.34 1.92 1.88
CA LEU A 352 20.91 0.55 2.04
C LEU A 352 21.34 0.02 3.42
N ASP A 353 20.53 -0.86 4.00
CA ASP A 353 20.87 -1.60 5.24
C ASP A 353 21.53 -2.96 4.96
N ASP A 354 21.58 -3.37 3.70
CA ASP A 354 22.37 -4.49 3.17
C ASP A 354 22.71 -4.24 1.69
N ALA A 355 23.00 -5.28 0.90
CA ALA A 355 23.41 -5.11 -0.49
C ALA A 355 22.28 -4.63 -1.44
N ILE A 356 21.01 -4.65 -1.02
CA ILE A 356 19.86 -4.36 -1.92
C ILE A 356 18.67 -3.66 -1.23
N HIS A 357 18.50 -3.79 0.08
CA HIS A 357 17.34 -3.26 0.79
C HIS A 357 17.58 -1.84 1.30
N ILE A 358 16.62 -0.95 1.04
CA ILE A 358 16.63 0.44 1.49
C ILE A 358 16.78 0.49 3.01
N SER A 359 17.60 1.42 3.51
CA SER A 359 17.80 1.57 4.94
C SER A 359 16.53 2.03 5.65
N THR A 360 16.40 1.76 6.94
CA THR A 360 15.27 2.24 7.73
C THR A 360 15.11 3.75 7.69
N ALA A 361 16.21 4.49 7.73
CA ALA A 361 16.20 5.95 7.62
C ALA A 361 15.65 6.40 6.26
N ASP A 362 16.09 5.76 5.17
CA ASP A 362 15.67 6.15 3.83
C ASP A 362 14.31 5.59 3.40
N HIS A 363 13.80 4.56 4.07
CA HIS A 363 12.39 4.19 3.98
C HIS A 363 11.48 5.34 4.44
N LYS A 364 11.88 6.11 5.46
CA LYS A 364 11.14 7.32 5.89
C LYS A 364 11.19 8.41 4.81
N ARG A 365 12.36 8.66 4.21
CA ARG A 365 12.51 9.62 3.09
C ARG A 365 11.67 9.22 1.88
N LEU A 366 11.73 7.94 1.48
CA LEU A 366 10.93 7.39 0.39
C LEU A 366 9.43 7.52 0.66
N ALA A 367 8.99 7.26 1.90
CA ALA A 367 7.61 7.43 2.30
C ALA A 367 7.13 8.89 2.20
N LEU A 368 7.97 9.85 2.57
CA LEU A 368 7.67 11.28 2.43
C LEU A 368 7.56 11.70 0.96
N ARG A 369 8.45 11.20 0.09
CA ARG A 369 8.38 11.43 -1.36
C ARG A 369 7.06 10.93 -1.95
N LEU A 370 6.64 9.70 -1.59
CA LEU A 370 5.35 9.14 -2.00
C LEU A 370 4.18 9.99 -1.49
N ALA A 371 4.19 10.38 -0.21
CA ALA A 371 3.14 11.20 0.36
C ALA A 371 3.06 12.60 -0.28
N ASN A 372 4.19 13.21 -0.65
CA ASN A 372 4.21 14.49 -1.36
C ASN A 372 3.58 14.37 -2.75
N GLN A 373 3.93 13.34 -3.52
CA GLN A 373 3.36 13.11 -4.84
C GLN A 373 1.86 12.78 -4.76
N ILE A 374 1.44 11.98 -3.77
CA ILE A 374 0.03 11.66 -3.54
C ILE A 374 -0.76 12.89 -3.12
N ALA A 375 -0.19 13.76 -2.29
CA ALA A 375 -0.82 15.02 -1.91
C ALA A 375 -1.01 15.93 -3.13
N HIS A 376 -0.01 16.02 -4.01
CA HIS A 376 -0.13 16.74 -5.29
C HIS A 376 -1.27 16.19 -6.15
N ASP A 377 -1.32 14.87 -6.35
CA ASP A 377 -2.24 14.24 -7.29
C ASP A 377 -3.69 14.12 -6.77
N LEU A 378 -3.88 13.88 -5.46
CA LEU A 378 -5.19 13.57 -4.87
C LEU A 378 -5.76 14.64 -3.95
N HIS A 379 -4.93 15.60 -3.52
CA HIS A 379 -5.32 16.64 -2.58
C HIS A 379 -4.79 18.01 -3.03
N PRO A 380 -5.05 18.42 -4.28
CA PRO A 380 -4.50 19.65 -4.81
C PRO A 380 -4.91 20.84 -3.97
N ASP A 381 -6.06 20.85 -3.29
CA ASP A 381 -6.59 21.98 -2.50
C ASP A 381 -5.97 22.16 -1.10
N LEU A 382 -5.03 21.31 -0.68
CA LEU A 382 -4.33 21.53 0.59
C LEU A 382 -3.33 22.70 0.46
N GLU A 383 -3.68 23.87 1.01
CA GLU A 383 -2.91 25.12 0.90
C GLU A 383 -1.44 24.97 1.31
N ASN A 384 -1.15 24.23 2.39
CA ASN A 384 0.21 24.04 2.91
C ASN A 384 1.11 23.17 2.02
N PHE A 385 0.57 22.53 0.99
CA PHE A 385 1.28 21.59 0.10
C PHE A 385 1.26 22.03 -1.37
N ARG A 386 0.85 23.28 -1.64
CA ARG A 386 0.94 23.90 -2.96
C ARG A 386 2.27 24.66 -3.12
N PRO A 387 2.92 24.60 -4.30
CA PRO A 387 2.68 23.71 -5.44
C PRO A 387 3.72 22.57 -5.46
N TYR A 388 3.47 21.48 -4.74
CA TYR A 388 4.24 20.26 -4.99
C TYR A 388 4.07 19.83 -6.44
N LYS A 389 5.14 19.36 -7.05
CA LYS A 389 5.22 18.75 -8.38
C LYS A 389 5.76 17.32 -8.22
N ARG A 390 5.79 16.57 -9.32
CA ARG A 390 6.29 15.18 -9.35
C ARG A 390 7.81 15.06 -9.10
N GLY A 391 8.52 16.18 -9.06
CA GLY A 391 9.97 16.27 -8.92
C GLY A 391 10.69 16.03 -10.24
N PRO A 392 12.04 15.96 -10.23
CA PRO A 392 12.83 16.05 -11.45
C PRO A 392 12.49 14.91 -12.42
N ARG A 393 12.15 15.27 -13.67
CA ARG A 393 12.01 14.34 -14.79
C ARG A 393 12.86 14.79 -15.96
N PRO A 394 13.74 13.94 -16.51
CA PRO A 394 14.56 14.32 -17.67
C PRO A 394 13.66 14.67 -18.85
N ALA A 395 13.79 15.88 -19.37
CA ALA A 395 12.97 16.41 -20.46
C ALA A 395 13.71 16.32 -21.80
N ASN A 396 14.91 16.90 -21.89
CA ASN A 396 15.77 16.82 -23.06
C ASN A 396 17.26 16.99 -22.69
N ALA A 397 18.13 16.71 -23.65
CA ALA A 397 19.56 17.01 -23.56
C ALA A 397 20.02 17.66 -24.87
N LYS A 398 20.76 18.77 -24.78
CA LYS A 398 21.23 19.54 -25.95
C LYS A 398 22.71 19.84 -25.86
N LEU A 399 23.43 19.65 -26.97
CA LEU A 399 24.81 20.06 -27.13
C LEU A 399 24.88 21.57 -27.43
N GLU A 400 25.60 22.32 -26.60
CA GLU A 400 25.78 23.76 -26.74
C GLU A 400 27.28 24.07 -26.64
N GLY A 401 27.98 24.07 -27.78
CA GLY A 401 29.44 24.22 -27.78
C GLY A 401 30.15 23.02 -27.14
N ASP A 402 30.81 23.25 -26.00
CA ASP A 402 31.57 22.26 -25.22
C ASP A 402 30.82 21.76 -23.97
N ILE A 403 29.51 22.00 -23.91
CA ILE A 403 28.64 21.50 -22.85
C ILE A 403 27.46 20.72 -23.40
N VAL A 404 26.96 19.75 -22.63
CA VAL A 404 25.63 19.16 -22.80
C VAL A 404 24.74 19.68 -21.68
N ARG A 405 23.66 20.36 -22.04
CA ARG A 405 22.66 20.87 -21.11
C ARG A 405 21.49 19.90 -21.01
N VAL A 406 21.23 19.36 -19.82
CA VAL A 406 20.15 18.42 -19.53
C VAL A 406 19.06 19.14 -18.77
N LEU A 407 17.87 19.27 -19.36
CA LEU A 407 16.73 19.94 -18.74
C LEU A 407 15.91 18.94 -17.93
N PHE A 408 15.46 19.36 -16.75
CA PHE A 408 14.50 18.62 -15.93
C PHE A 408 13.17 19.39 -15.81
N ALA A 409 12.08 18.68 -16.12
CA ALA A 409 10.72 19.12 -15.85
C ALA A 409 10.31 18.80 -14.40
N GLU A 410 9.18 19.37 -13.96
CA GLU A 410 8.52 19.03 -12.68
C GLU A 410 9.37 19.24 -11.42
N VAL A 411 10.47 19.99 -11.48
CA VAL A 411 11.34 20.31 -10.34
C VAL A 411 10.59 21.13 -9.28
N ASN A 412 10.66 20.69 -8.02
CA ASN A 412 10.20 21.46 -6.86
C ASN A 412 11.25 22.49 -6.45
N GLY A 413 10.98 23.77 -6.67
CA GLY A 413 11.95 24.83 -6.45
C GLY A 413 13.08 24.73 -7.47
N LYS A 414 14.27 24.33 -7.03
CA LYS A 414 15.45 24.07 -7.87
C LYS A 414 16.07 22.70 -7.61
N LEU A 415 16.88 22.24 -8.54
CA LEU A 415 17.76 21.11 -8.37
C LEU A 415 18.81 21.42 -7.30
N VAL A 416 19.15 20.42 -6.52
CA VAL A 416 20.18 20.44 -5.48
C VAL A 416 21.01 19.16 -5.55
N SER A 417 22.22 19.24 -5.01
CA SER A 417 23.09 18.07 -4.92
C SER A 417 23.91 18.11 -3.63
N SER A 418 23.98 16.98 -2.94
CA SER A 418 24.84 16.84 -1.76
C SER A 418 26.27 16.58 -2.22
N GLY A 419 27.11 17.62 -2.13
CA GLY A 419 28.51 17.55 -2.55
C GLY A 419 28.69 17.72 -4.07
N ARG A 420 29.71 17.06 -4.63
CA ARG A 420 29.98 17.13 -6.08
C ARG A 420 28.88 16.37 -6.83
N LEU A 421 28.19 17.05 -7.74
CA LEU A 421 27.20 16.41 -8.61
C LEU A 421 27.87 15.31 -9.46
N GLY A 422 27.33 14.10 -9.38
CA GLY A 422 27.82 12.93 -10.11
C GLY A 422 26.68 12.14 -10.77
N GLY A 423 27.00 10.93 -11.22
CA GLY A 423 26.02 9.98 -11.76
C GLY A 423 25.68 10.14 -13.24
N PHE A 424 26.16 11.19 -13.91
CA PHE A 424 25.96 11.39 -15.35
C PHE A 424 27.06 10.71 -16.17
N SER A 425 26.65 10.04 -17.26
CA SER A 425 27.54 9.48 -18.28
C SER A 425 27.00 9.79 -19.68
N ILE A 426 27.91 9.83 -20.66
CA ILE A 426 27.56 9.89 -22.09
C ILE A 426 27.90 8.53 -22.69
N HIS A 427 27.01 8.00 -23.50
CA HIS A 427 27.19 6.72 -24.20
C HIS A 427 27.06 6.94 -25.71
N ASP A 428 27.79 6.18 -26.52
CA ASP A 428 27.68 6.20 -27.98
C ASP A 428 26.42 5.49 -28.48
N SER A 429 26.24 5.43 -29.81
CA SER A 429 25.08 4.77 -30.44
C SER A 429 25.00 3.25 -30.18
N GLN A 430 26.10 2.62 -29.75
CA GLN A 430 26.15 1.20 -29.38
C GLN A 430 25.99 0.99 -27.86
N GLY A 431 25.80 2.08 -27.11
CA GLY A 431 25.66 2.06 -25.65
C GLY A 431 26.98 2.00 -24.88
N ALA A 432 28.14 2.13 -25.54
CA ALA A 432 29.43 2.13 -24.88
C ALA A 432 29.72 3.50 -24.22
N PRO A 433 30.27 3.54 -22.99
CA PRO A 433 30.61 4.80 -22.33
C PRO A 433 31.64 5.63 -23.10
N VAL A 434 31.37 6.92 -23.25
CA VAL A 434 32.28 7.92 -23.83
C VAL A 434 32.85 8.76 -22.68
N PRO A 435 34.18 8.71 -22.43
CA PRO A 435 34.82 9.41 -21.31
C PRO A 435 35.00 10.91 -21.60
N ALA A 436 33.90 11.62 -21.85
CA ALA A 436 33.89 13.04 -22.19
C ALA A 436 33.54 13.93 -20.99
N VAL A 437 32.66 13.50 -20.08
CA VAL A 437 32.18 14.36 -18.98
C VAL A 437 33.26 14.51 -17.91
N PHE A 438 33.81 15.72 -17.75
CA PHE A 438 34.78 16.01 -16.70
C PHE A 438 34.17 16.83 -15.54
N ARG A 439 33.02 17.47 -15.74
CA ARG A 439 32.33 18.26 -14.72
C ARG A 439 30.82 18.28 -14.96
N ALA A 440 30.05 18.07 -13.89
CA ALA A 440 28.61 18.29 -13.84
C ALA A 440 28.30 19.38 -12.82
N GLN A 441 27.38 20.29 -13.16
CA GLN A 441 26.89 21.31 -12.24
C GLN A 441 25.43 21.65 -12.52
N ILE A 442 24.69 22.04 -11.49
CA ILE A 442 23.36 22.65 -11.69
C ILE A 442 23.55 24.01 -12.34
N ASP A 443 22.72 24.31 -13.34
CA ASP A 443 22.76 25.58 -14.03
C ASP A 443 22.20 26.70 -13.14
N PRO A 444 23.00 27.71 -12.74
CA PRO A 444 22.54 28.77 -11.86
C PRO A 444 21.53 29.71 -12.52
N ARG A 445 21.35 29.64 -13.85
CA ARG A 445 20.44 30.52 -14.60
C ARG A 445 18.98 30.17 -14.40
N ASP A 446 18.65 28.89 -14.28
CA ASP A 446 17.26 28.42 -14.16
C ASP A 446 17.02 27.46 -13.00
N GLY A 447 18.07 26.85 -12.44
CA GLY A 447 17.96 25.91 -11.33
C GLY A 447 17.26 24.59 -11.68
N ASN A 448 16.83 24.36 -12.93
CA ASN A 448 16.18 23.11 -13.35
C ASN A 448 16.95 22.37 -14.44
N SER A 449 18.16 22.82 -14.76
CA SER A 449 19.05 22.17 -15.72
C SER A 449 20.36 21.74 -15.09
N VAL A 450 20.98 20.70 -15.66
CA VAL A 450 22.35 20.28 -15.36
C VAL A 450 23.23 20.55 -16.58
N ILE A 451 24.37 21.19 -16.36
CA ILE A 451 25.43 21.39 -17.36
C ILE A 451 26.47 20.29 -17.18
N LEU A 452 26.70 19.50 -18.23
CA LEU A 452 27.81 18.56 -18.34
C LEU A 452 28.88 19.19 -19.22
N SER A 453 30.00 19.61 -18.65
CA SER A 453 31.16 20.04 -19.43
C SER A 453 31.89 18.82 -19.99
N ILE A 454 32.12 18.83 -21.31
CA ILE A 454 32.65 17.71 -22.06
C ILE A 454 34.01 18.01 -22.69
N SER A 455 34.88 17.01 -22.78
CA SER A 455 36.12 17.07 -23.53
C SER A 455 35.95 16.39 -24.90
N GLY A 456 36.53 17.00 -25.92
CA GLY A 456 36.51 16.46 -27.29
C GLY A 456 35.13 16.52 -27.96
N LYS A 457 35.04 15.87 -29.13
CA LYS A 457 33.82 15.81 -29.93
C LYS A 457 33.02 14.56 -29.56
N LEU A 458 31.72 14.72 -29.30
CA LEU A 458 30.84 13.57 -29.08
C LEU A 458 30.56 12.83 -30.40
N PRO A 459 30.48 11.49 -30.38
CA PRO A 459 30.05 10.72 -31.55
C PRO A 459 28.61 11.06 -31.96
N ASP A 460 28.28 10.77 -33.21
CA ASP A 460 26.90 10.91 -33.69
C ASP A 460 26.01 9.87 -32.99
N GLY A 461 24.79 10.28 -32.61
CA GLY A 461 23.87 9.43 -31.85
C GLY A 461 24.25 9.24 -30.38
N ALA A 462 25.13 10.08 -29.82
CA ALA A 462 25.45 10.05 -28.39
C ALA A 462 24.22 10.34 -27.51
N THR A 463 24.17 9.70 -26.34
CA THR A 463 23.05 9.78 -25.39
C THR A 463 23.55 10.08 -23.99
N VAL A 464 22.75 10.81 -23.20
CA VAL A 464 22.98 11.04 -21.76
C VAL A 464 22.28 9.96 -20.96
N HIS A 465 22.95 9.51 -19.91
CA HIS A 465 22.41 8.63 -18.88
C HIS A 465 22.64 9.27 -17.51
N TYR A 466 21.75 8.98 -16.56
CA TYR A 466 21.93 9.31 -15.15
C TYR A 466 21.69 8.07 -14.31
N ALA A 467 22.59 7.83 -13.36
CA ALA A 467 22.58 6.66 -12.49
C ALA A 467 22.59 5.32 -13.26
N ALA A 468 23.41 5.23 -14.32
CA ALA A 468 23.61 4.00 -15.08
C ALA A 468 24.39 2.94 -14.27
N GLY A 469 24.01 1.66 -14.42
CA GLY A 469 24.54 0.54 -13.64
C GLY A 469 23.64 0.16 -12.46
N ARG A 470 24.13 -0.73 -11.59
CA ARG A 470 23.40 -1.22 -10.40
C ARG A 470 23.75 -0.48 -9.13
N ASP A 471 25.00 -0.09 -8.95
CA ASP A 471 25.46 0.69 -7.79
C ASP A 471 26.04 2.05 -8.19
N PRO A 472 25.28 2.90 -8.88
CA PRO A 472 25.77 4.20 -9.29
C PRO A 472 25.86 5.16 -8.10
N TYR A 473 26.76 6.13 -8.20
CA TYR A 473 26.67 7.34 -7.36
C TYR A 473 25.58 8.25 -7.92
N ALA A 474 24.52 8.48 -7.15
CA ALA A 474 23.38 9.32 -7.52
C ALA A 474 23.06 10.30 -6.38
N ASN A 475 23.08 11.60 -6.68
CA ASN A 475 22.90 12.66 -5.68
C ASN A 475 22.24 13.94 -6.26
N LEU A 476 21.42 13.81 -7.31
CA LEU A 476 20.61 14.89 -7.85
C LEU A 476 19.19 14.79 -7.27
N ASN A 477 18.79 15.81 -6.54
CA ASN A 477 17.48 15.94 -5.93
C ASN A 477 16.88 17.32 -6.25
N ASP A 478 15.65 17.58 -5.84
CA ASP A 478 15.11 18.93 -5.75
C ASP A 478 15.02 19.44 -4.29
N GLU A 479 14.56 20.67 -4.09
CA GLU A 479 14.48 21.29 -2.76
C GLU A 479 13.50 20.59 -1.79
N LEU A 480 12.63 19.70 -2.29
CA LEU A 480 11.73 18.88 -1.49
C LEU A 480 12.23 17.45 -1.31
N ASP A 481 13.52 17.22 -1.56
CA ASP A 481 14.17 15.92 -1.48
C ASP A 481 13.60 14.88 -2.45
N MET A 482 12.96 15.26 -3.57
CA MET A 482 12.63 14.30 -4.62
C MET A 482 13.87 14.03 -5.48
N GLY A 483 14.32 12.77 -5.53
CA GLY A 483 15.44 12.35 -6.37
C GLY A 483 15.10 12.43 -7.87
N ALA A 484 16.10 12.69 -8.70
CA ALA A 484 15.99 12.42 -10.13
C ALA A 484 15.98 10.89 -10.37
N PRO A 485 15.08 10.36 -11.22
CA PRO A 485 15.08 8.95 -11.52
C PRO A 485 16.31 8.55 -12.33
N ALA A 486 16.76 7.31 -12.18
CA ALA A 486 17.67 6.71 -13.14
C ALA A 486 17.02 6.76 -14.54
N PHE A 487 17.78 7.20 -15.54
CA PHE A 487 17.28 7.30 -16.89
C PHE A 487 18.38 7.06 -17.91
N GLY A 488 17.95 6.64 -19.09
CA GLY A 488 18.82 6.47 -20.24
C GLY A 488 18.31 5.36 -21.15
N PRO A 489 18.56 5.45 -22.47
CA PRO A 489 19.26 6.55 -23.16
C PRO A 489 18.37 7.79 -23.35
N LEU A 490 18.91 8.98 -23.08
CA LEU A 490 18.33 10.27 -23.47
C LEU A 490 19.12 10.86 -24.65
N PRO A 491 18.55 11.00 -25.86
CA PRO A 491 19.26 11.55 -27.02
C PRO A 491 19.82 12.96 -26.78
N ILE A 492 21.02 13.24 -27.32
CA ILE A 492 21.61 14.58 -27.34
C ILE A 492 21.25 15.28 -28.65
N GLU A 493 20.45 16.33 -28.56
CA GLU A 493 20.11 17.23 -29.67
C GLU A 493 21.32 18.11 -30.04
N ARG A 494 21.54 18.37 -31.34
CA ARG A 494 22.64 19.20 -31.84
C ARG A 494 22.17 20.54 -32.38
#